data_AF-A0A3D2RTK9-F1
#
_entry.id   AF-A0A3D2RTK9-F1
#
_cell.length_a   1.000
_cell.length_b   1.000
_cell.length_c   1.000
_cell.angle_alpha   90.00
_cell.angle_beta   90.00
_cell.angle_gamma   90.00
#
_symmetry.space_group_name_H-M   'P 1'
#
loop_
_entity.id
_entity.type
_entity.pdbx_description
1 polymer ?
#
loop_
_entity_poly.entity_id
_entity_poly.type
_entity_poly.pdbx_seq_one_letter_code
_entity_poly.pdbx_strand_id
1 'polypeptide(L)'
;PQAFEGLRLANRRVRRPDQAFATMDHNVPTTDRSLPITDLLSKKQMETLTKNCEEFGIRLYDLHHSNQGIVHVLGPELGITQPGMTIVCGDS
;
A
#
# COMPACT_ATOMS: atom_id res chain seq x y z
N PRO A 1 6.31 5.85 4.94
CA PRO A 1 5.45 6.72 4.10
C PRO A 1 4.97 7.93 4.88
N GLN A 2 5.01 9.11 4.26
CA GLN A 2 4.79 10.41 4.91
C GLN A 2 3.37 10.57 5.50
N ALA A 3 2.36 10.00 4.86
CA ALA A 3 0.96 10.13 5.27
C ALA A 3 0.69 9.58 6.70
N PHE A 4 1.24 8.41 7.03
CA PHE A 4 1.06 7.80 8.36
C PHE A 4 1.75 8.61 9.46
N GLU A 5 2.91 9.20 9.15
CA GLU A 5 3.63 10.03 10.12
C GLU A 5 2.85 11.31 10.45
N GLY A 6 2.23 11.93 9.46
CA GLY A 6 1.34 13.07 9.68
C GLY A 6 0.17 12.73 10.60
N LEU A 7 -0.40 11.52 10.50
CA LEU A 7 -1.44 11.05 11.43
C LEU A 7 -0.91 10.92 12.86
N ARG A 8 0.28 10.33 13.05
CA ARG A 8 0.91 10.20 14.38
C ARG A 8 1.18 11.56 15.02
N LEU A 9 1.83 12.46 14.29
CA LEU A 9 2.16 13.81 14.78
C LEU A 9 0.90 14.61 15.15
N ALA A 10 -0.20 14.41 14.41
CA ALA A 10 -1.48 15.03 14.70
C ALA A 10 -2.33 14.27 15.74
N ASN A 11 -1.84 13.15 16.28
CA ASN A 11 -2.57 12.23 17.15
C ASN A 11 -3.94 11.80 16.57
N ARG A 12 -3.96 11.50 15.28
CA ARG A 12 -5.15 11.08 14.52
C ARG A 12 -5.06 9.61 14.14
N ARG A 13 -6.24 8.98 14.02
CA ARG A 13 -6.39 7.65 13.43
C ARG A 13 -6.97 7.74 12.03
N VAL A 14 -6.77 6.69 11.24
CA VAL A 14 -7.47 6.52 9.96
C VAL A 14 -8.97 6.40 10.27
N ARG A 15 -9.79 7.25 9.65
CA ARG A 15 -11.23 7.36 9.94
C ARG A 15 -12.02 6.11 9.52
N ARG A 16 -11.68 5.52 8.37
CA ARG A 16 -12.34 4.34 7.78
C ARG A 16 -11.28 3.38 7.21
N PRO A 17 -10.60 2.58 8.06
CA PRO A 17 -9.60 1.61 7.59
C PRO A 17 -10.18 0.58 6.63
N ASP A 18 -11.48 0.28 6.76
CA ASP A 18 -12.26 -0.62 5.89
C ASP A 18 -12.48 -0.08 4.47
N GLN A 19 -12.29 1.23 4.26
CA GLN A 19 -12.38 1.90 2.95
C GLN A 19 -11.00 2.30 2.41
N ALA A 20 -9.92 1.82 3.03
CA ALA A 20 -8.55 2.06 2.60
C ALA A 20 -7.86 0.74 2.25
N PHE A 21 -7.04 0.77 1.21
CA PHE A 21 -6.16 -0.34 0.86
C PHE A 21 -4.81 0.20 0.41
N ALA A 22 -3.80 -0.67 0.39
CA ALA A 22 -2.47 -0.38 -0.10
C ALA A 22 -1.96 -1.53 -0.97
N THR A 23 -1.04 -1.22 -1.87
CA THR A 23 -0.25 -2.19 -2.66
C THR A 23 1.20 -1.72 -2.70
N MET A 24 2.11 -2.65 -2.99
CA MET A 24 3.50 -2.34 -3.29
C MET A 24 3.71 -2.49 -4.79
N ASP A 25 3.86 -1.40 -5.53
CA ASP A 25 4.00 -1.44 -7.00
C ASP A 25 5.21 -0.64 -7.52
N HIS A 26 5.67 0.37 -6.78
CA HIS A 26 6.79 1.23 -7.21
C HIS A 26 8.18 0.72 -6.79
N ASN A 27 8.27 -0.04 -5.69
CA ASN A 27 9.53 -0.46 -5.08
C ASN A 27 9.78 -1.98 -5.19
N VAL A 28 8.93 -2.67 -5.94
CA VAL A 28 9.04 -4.12 -6.13
C VAL A 28 10.19 -4.41 -7.09
N PRO A 29 11.17 -5.24 -6.71
CA PRO A 29 12.25 -5.62 -7.62
C PRO A 29 11.71 -6.31 -8.88
N THR A 30 12.33 -6.01 -10.01
CA THR A 30 12.11 -6.73 -11.27
C THR A 30 12.93 -8.03 -11.35
N THR A 31 13.79 -8.27 -10.36
CA THR A 31 14.54 -9.51 -10.18
C THR A 31 13.69 -10.60 -9.54
N ASP A 32 14.23 -11.82 -9.43
CA ASP A 32 13.57 -12.94 -8.75
C ASP A 32 13.12 -12.54 -7.32
N ARG A 33 11.80 -12.62 -7.09
CA ARG A 33 11.15 -12.23 -5.83
C ARG A 33 11.39 -13.20 -4.69
N SER A 34 11.91 -14.40 -4.97
CA SER A 34 12.35 -15.36 -3.95
C SER A 34 13.68 -14.96 -3.30
N LEU A 35 14.43 -14.06 -3.95
CA LEU A 35 15.69 -13.54 -3.45
C LEU A 35 15.48 -12.33 -2.53
N PRO A 36 16.41 -12.05 -1.61
CA PRO A 36 16.36 -10.85 -0.79
C PRO A 36 16.35 -9.57 -1.63
N ILE A 37 15.54 -8.59 -1.23
CA ILE A 37 15.59 -7.23 -1.77
C ILE A 37 16.95 -6.62 -1.41
N THR A 38 17.80 -6.42 -2.42
CA THR A 38 19.17 -5.90 -2.26
C THR A 38 19.21 -4.39 -2.12
N ASP A 39 18.25 -3.67 -2.73
CA ASP A 39 18.10 -2.24 -2.51
C ASP A 39 17.52 -1.97 -1.12
N LEU A 40 18.39 -1.47 -0.23
CA LEU A 40 18.04 -1.19 1.16
C LEU A 40 16.96 -0.10 1.28
N LEU A 41 16.89 0.84 0.33
CA LEU A 41 15.87 1.89 0.35
C LEU A 41 14.49 1.30 0.04
N SER A 42 14.35 0.57 -1.07
CA SER A 42 13.12 -0.14 -1.43
C SER A 42 12.66 -1.08 -0.32
N LYS A 43 13.59 -1.87 0.22
CA LYS A 43 13.32 -2.78 1.35
C LYS A 43 12.75 -2.02 2.54
N LYS A 44 13.41 -0.94 2.97
CA LYS A 44 12.95 -0.12 4.10
C LYS A 44 11.57 0.48 3.83
N GLN A 45 11.30 0.96 2.61
CA GLN A 45 10.01 1.54 2.26
C GLN A 45 8.88 0.50 2.31
N MET A 46 9.11 -0.70 1.77
CA MET A 46 8.16 -1.81 1.81
C MET A 46 7.89 -2.26 3.24
N GLU A 47 8.93 -2.53 4.04
CA GLU A 47 8.78 -2.90 5.46
C GLU A 47 8.04 -1.81 6.25
N THR A 48 8.34 -0.54 5.98
CA THR A 48 7.65 0.57 6.63
C THR A 48 6.17 0.60 6.22
N LEU A 49 5.82 0.37 4.95
CA LEU A 49 4.43 0.28 4.51
C LEU A 49 3.69 -0.86 5.22
N THR A 50 4.27 -2.07 5.26
CA THR A 50 3.70 -3.22 5.98
C THR A 50 3.37 -2.88 7.43
N LYS A 51 4.34 -2.34 8.18
CA LYS A 51 4.15 -1.97 9.58
C LYS A 51 3.05 -0.93 9.76
N ASN A 52 2.97 0.07 8.88
CA ASN A 52 1.89 1.06 8.96
C ASN A 52 0.52 0.45 8.67
N CYS A 53 0.42 -0.42 7.66
CA CYS A 53 -0.84 -1.09 7.33
C CYS A 53 -1.33 -1.95 8.50
N GLU A 54 -0.42 -2.68 9.16
CA GLU A 54 -0.72 -3.44 10.38
C GLU A 54 -1.17 -2.53 11.54
N GLU A 55 -0.40 -1.46 11.83
CA GLU A 55 -0.69 -0.52 12.92
C GLU A 55 -2.04 0.20 12.76
N PHE A 56 -2.38 0.60 11.53
CA PHE A 56 -3.58 1.36 11.22
C PHE A 56 -4.77 0.51 10.75
N GLY A 57 -4.59 -0.82 10.65
CA GLY A 57 -5.64 -1.75 10.22
C GLY A 57 -6.05 -1.59 8.75
N ILE A 58 -5.12 -1.20 7.88
CA ILE A 58 -5.35 -1.05 6.45
C ILE A 58 -5.02 -2.35 5.72
N ARG A 59 -5.90 -2.79 4.82
CA ARG A 59 -5.63 -3.96 3.97
C ARG A 59 -4.44 -3.68 3.04
N LEU A 60 -3.44 -4.53 3.08
CA LEU A 60 -2.27 -4.47 2.20
C LEU A 60 -2.27 -5.68 1.26
N TYR A 61 -2.23 -5.42 -0.04
CA TYR A 61 -1.86 -6.38 -1.07
C TYR A 61 -0.34 -6.42 -1.16
N ASP A 62 0.28 -7.16 -0.23
CA ASP A 62 1.74 -7.25 -0.09
C ASP A 62 2.41 -7.98 -1.27
N LEU A 63 3.74 -8.07 -1.25
CA LEU A 63 4.55 -8.68 -2.31
C LEU A 63 4.16 -10.14 -2.64
N HIS A 64 3.59 -10.87 -1.68
CA HIS A 64 3.26 -12.29 -1.79
C HIS A 64 1.76 -12.54 -1.98
N HIS A 65 0.94 -11.50 -1.93
CA HIS A 65 -0.50 -11.60 -2.14
C HIS A 65 -0.81 -11.92 -3.62
N SER A 66 -1.72 -12.86 -3.88
CA SER A 66 -2.08 -13.27 -5.25
C SER A 66 -2.58 -12.13 -6.13
N ASN A 67 -3.30 -11.19 -5.50
CA ASN A 67 -3.85 -10.01 -6.15
C ASN A 67 -2.90 -8.80 -6.11
N GLN A 68 -1.62 -8.95 -5.75
CA GLN A 68 -0.66 -7.85 -5.79
C GLN A 68 -0.52 -7.34 -7.23
N GLY A 69 -0.54 -6.02 -7.39
CA GLY A 69 -0.42 -5.40 -8.71
C GLY A 69 -0.30 -3.88 -8.64
N ILE A 70 -0.21 -3.27 -9.82
CA ILE A 70 -0.19 -1.81 -9.99
C ILE A 70 -1.51 -1.24 -9.46
N VAL A 71 -1.45 -0.18 -8.64
CA VAL A 71 -2.60 0.34 -7.90
C VAL A 71 -3.81 0.65 -8.80
N HIS A 72 -3.57 1.22 -9.98
CA HIS A 72 -4.61 1.60 -10.94
C HIS A 72 -5.16 0.44 -11.78
N VAL A 73 -4.51 -0.73 -11.75
CA VAL A 73 -4.98 -1.96 -12.43
C VAL A 73 -5.75 -2.82 -11.43
N LEU A 74 -5.15 -3.06 -10.27
CA LEU A 74 -5.73 -3.83 -9.16
C LEU A 74 -7.06 -3.27 -8.68
N GLY A 75 -7.17 -1.93 -8.53
CA GLY A 75 -8.37 -1.29 -8.00
C GLY A 75 -9.64 -1.63 -8.80
N PRO A 76 -9.63 -1.40 -10.13
CA PRO A 76 -10.71 -1.84 -11.02
C PRO A 76 -10.90 -3.35 -11.08
N GLU A 77 -9.83 -4.15 -11.21
CA GLU A 77 -9.93 -5.63 -11.34
C GLU A 77 -10.59 -6.29 -10.13
N LEU A 78 -10.31 -5.81 -8.93
CA LEU A 78 -10.90 -6.32 -7.69
C LEU A 78 -12.26 -5.70 -7.36
N GLY A 79 -12.76 -4.82 -8.22
CA GLY A 79 -14.03 -4.11 -8.02
C GLY A 79 -13.99 -3.13 -6.85
N ILE A 80 -12.82 -2.70 -6.40
CA ILE A 80 -12.65 -1.65 -5.39
C ILE A 80 -13.06 -0.30 -5.97
N THR A 81 -12.75 -0.09 -7.25
CA THR A 81 -13.19 1.07 -8.02
C THR A 81 -14.51 0.77 -8.72
N GLN A 82 -15.55 1.54 -8.42
CA GLN A 82 -16.88 1.37 -9.03
C GLN A 82 -17.45 2.71 -9.52
N PRO A 83 -18.39 2.69 -10.49
CA PRO A 83 -19.10 3.89 -10.92
C PRO A 83 -19.75 4.65 -9.75
N GLY A 84 -19.61 5.98 -9.76
CA GLY A 84 -20.18 6.87 -8.74
C GLY A 84 -19.35 7.02 -7.46
N MET A 85 -18.18 6.38 -7.36
CA MET A 85 -17.26 6.57 -6.23
C MET A 85 -16.40 7.82 -6.39
N THR A 86 -16.08 8.45 -5.26
CA THR A 86 -14.96 9.39 -5.14
C THR A 86 -13.78 8.65 -4.53
N ILE A 87 -12.69 8.50 -5.27
CA ILE A 87 -11.50 7.77 -4.86
C ILE A 87 -10.32 8.74 -4.84
N VAL A 88 -9.54 8.69 -3.77
CA VAL A 88 -8.29 9.45 -3.63
C VAL A 88 -7.15 8.45 -3.56
N CYS A 89 -6.16 8.60 -4.44
CA CYS A 89 -4.97 7.76 -4.48
C CYS A 89 -3.73 8.64 -4.25
N GLY A 90 -2.75 8.13 -3.51
CA GLY A 90 -1.46 8.79 -3.30
C GLY A 90 -0.48 8.51 -4.44
N ASP A 91 -0.89 8.74 -5.67
CA ASP A 91 -0.11 8.54 -6.91
C ASP A 91 -0.28 9.76 -7.84
N SER A 92 0.69 10.02 -8.74
CA SER A 92 0.81 11.28 -9.51
C SER A 92 -0.12 11.41 -10.71
#